data_AF-A0A922AQC4-F1
#
_entry.id   AF-A0A922AQC4-F1
#
_cell.length_a   1.000
_cell.length_b   1.000
_cell.length_c   1.000
_cell.angle_alpha   90.00
_cell.angle_beta   90.00
_cell.angle_gamma   90.00
#
_symmetry.space_group_name_H-M   'P 1'
#
loop_
_entity.id
_entity.type
_entity.pdbx_description
1 polymer ?
#
loop_
_entity_poly.entity_id
_entity_poly.type
_entity_poly.pdbx_seq_one_letter_code
_entity_poly.pdbx_strand_id
1 'polypeptide(L)'
;MARTKQAARKAKLPGRDVHAEGKKVAADKKKAKAKIKAKGKAKHAAKLAKEEKKRQAKAELQQPETVAVDDGFIELEEEKEDRKAHHKKRENDQAVNHALQLESRPWMRERKGYFTTNVYECLHEEIMDFVSFISPTEEELNSRADLVDEMREVVAGLWPNAKVETFGSHYTQMFLPQSDIDMVLFGVPEGKAPLFKLEERLQELDIVSYLEVIDKARIPIVKMVHKKSNIHVDVSFNIAGGLATGDLMKHYMRVYPSFRPLTLVLKYFMAQRKLNETYTGGVGSFLLQLMVISFLQQHGRHLKAEHDDPKYNNLGQLLMGFFTLYGRDFNYTELGISVRNGGSYFYKTDRYWYDDNRPFLISMENPNEPSLDIGKNSYEMRTVKRSFEYARQVLQNEITRHGQFKSLPGSILGTIIQADSRLVDREGPERFGYDILYHDPELTAAIREQYEMRRDEEASKKKYRALHVQ
;
A
#
# COMPACT_ATOMS: atom_id res chain seq x y z
N MET A 1 77.72 7.30 -37.90
CA MET A 1 76.35 7.74 -38.27
C MET A 1 75.82 8.56 -37.09
N ALA A 2 75.89 9.89 -37.13
CA ALA A 2 74.76 10.79 -37.47
C ALA A 2 73.53 10.49 -36.57
N ARG A 3 73.01 11.32 -35.65
CA ARG A 3 72.88 12.79 -35.45
C ARG A 3 72.57 13.04 -33.95
N THR A 4 73.28 13.91 -33.20
CA THR A 4 72.92 15.33 -32.81
C THR A 4 71.46 15.53 -32.34
N LYS A 5 71.09 16.31 -31.31
CA LYS A 5 71.75 17.28 -30.42
C LYS A 5 70.74 17.71 -29.31
N GLN A 6 71.27 18.01 -28.12
CA GLN A 6 70.98 19.14 -27.21
C GLN A 6 69.54 19.59 -26.88
N ALA A 7 69.23 19.45 -25.59
CA ALA A 7 68.90 20.51 -24.61
C ALA A 7 68.15 21.78 -25.08
N ALA A 8 67.02 22.09 -24.44
CA ALA A 8 66.86 23.29 -23.60
C ALA A 8 65.44 23.47 -23.01
N ARG A 9 65.43 24.09 -21.83
CA ARG A 9 64.41 25.00 -21.26
C ARG A 9 63.14 24.44 -20.59
N LYS A 10 63.19 24.49 -19.25
CA LYS A 10 62.02 24.68 -18.35
C LYS A 10 61.25 25.94 -18.73
N ALA A 11 59.96 25.79 -19.01
CA ALA A 11 58.95 26.84 -18.91
C ALA A 11 57.83 26.33 -17.98
N LYS A 12 57.52 27.12 -16.93
CA LYS A 12 56.38 26.92 -16.02
C LYS A 12 55.09 27.33 -16.74
N LEU A 13 54.08 26.46 -16.74
CA LEU A 13 52.67 26.81 -16.96
C LEU A 13 51.83 26.28 -15.78
N PRO A 14 50.75 26.98 -15.37
CA PRO A 14 50.02 26.68 -14.14
C PRO A 14 48.97 25.59 -14.39
N GLY A 15 49.18 24.40 -13.85
CA GLY A 15 48.16 23.36 -13.80
C GLY A 15 47.19 23.61 -12.64
N ARG A 16 45.92 23.88 -12.96
CA ARG A 16 44.80 23.94 -12.00
C ARG A 16 44.67 22.61 -11.24
N ASP A 17 44.65 22.68 -9.91
CA ASP A 17 44.46 21.56 -8.97
C ASP A 17 43.00 21.05 -8.95
N VAL A 18 42.56 20.40 -10.03
CA VAL A 18 41.20 19.82 -10.13
C VAL A 18 40.99 18.67 -9.13
N HIS A 19 42.07 18.06 -8.64
CA HIS A 19 41.99 16.94 -7.70
C HIS A 19 41.88 17.35 -6.22
N ALA A 20 42.34 18.55 -5.87
CA ALA A 20 42.22 19.09 -4.52
C ALA A 20 40.80 19.64 -4.24
N GLU A 21 40.15 20.25 -5.24
CA GLU A 21 38.77 20.73 -5.14
C GLU A 21 37.75 19.60 -4.96
N GLY A 22 37.90 18.49 -5.68
CA GLY A 22 37.00 17.34 -5.56
C GLY A 22 37.00 16.68 -4.16
N LYS A 23 38.17 16.60 -3.51
CA LYS A 23 38.28 16.09 -2.13
C LYS A 23 37.70 17.06 -1.09
N LYS A 24 37.83 18.37 -1.32
CA LYS A 24 37.27 19.41 -0.43
C LYS A 24 35.73 19.42 -0.47
N VAL A 25 35.15 19.34 -1.67
CA VAL A 25 33.69 19.26 -1.87
C VAL A 25 33.08 17.99 -1.29
N ALA A 26 33.78 16.84 -1.39
CA ALA A 26 33.33 15.59 -0.78
C ALA A 26 33.38 15.63 0.76
N ALA A 27 34.42 16.24 1.34
CA ALA A 27 34.54 16.44 2.78
C ALA A 27 33.47 17.39 3.34
N ASP A 28 33.13 18.46 2.61
CA ASP A 28 32.10 19.42 3.01
C ASP A 28 30.69 18.82 2.92
N LYS A 29 30.40 18.00 1.89
CA LYS A 29 29.13 17.23 1.83
C LYS A 29 29.00 16.22 2.97
N LYS A 30 30.10 15.59 3.40
CA LYS A 30 30.10 14.65 4.54
C LYS A 30 29.88 15.38 5.88
N LYS A 31 30.50 16.55 6.06
CA LYS A 31 30.26 17.43 7.23
C LYS A 31 28.83 17.99 7.27
N ALA A 32 28.25 18.34 6.12
CA ALA A 32 26.86 18.80 6.03
C ALA A 32 25.86 17.69 6.39
N LYS A 33 26.05 16.46 5.88
CA LYS A 33 25.23 15.30 6.26
C LYS A 33 25.35 14.95 7.74
N ALA A 34 26.55 15.06 8.32
CA ALA A 34 26.77 14.85 9.76
C ALA A 34 26.06 15.92 10.61
N LYS A 35 26.10 17.20 10.22
CA LYS A 35 25.36 18.28 10.89
C LYS A 35 23.83 18.07 10.84
N ILE A 36 23.29 17.63 9.71
CA ILE A 36 21.85 17.34 9.57
C ILE A 36 21.43 16.17 10.47
N LYS A 37 22.23 15.10 10.50
CA LYS A 37 21.99 13.93 11.37
C LYS A 37 22.10 14.30 12.87
N ALA A 38 23.03 15.16 13.24
CA ALA A 38 23.17 15.67 14.61
C ALA A 38 21.98 16.56 15.02
N LYS A 39 21.52 17.44 14.11
CA LYS A 39 20.35 18.32 14.35
C LYS A 39 19.04 17.51 14.48
N GLY A 40 18.91 16.42 13.72
CA GLY A 40 17.81 15.46 13.85
C GLY A 40 17.83 14.70 15.18
N LYS A 41 19.00 14.21 15.61
CA LYS A 41 19.16 13.55 16.93
C LYS A 41 18.88 14.50 18.09
N ALA A 42 19.33 15.76 18.02
CA ALA A 42 19.05 16.78 19.03
C ALA A 42 17.55 17.13 19.12
N LYS A 43 16.84 17.24 17.99
CA LYS A 43 15.38 17.42 17.98
C LYS A 43 14.63 16.24 18.59
N HIS A 44 15.07 15.01 18.32
CA HIS A 44 14.46 13.80 18.88
C HIS A 44 14.69 13.71 20.40
N ALA A 45 15.91 14.00 20.87
CA ALA A 45 16.24 14.04 22.30
C ALA A 45 15.46 15.13 23.04
N ALA A 46 15.29 16.32 22.45
CA ALA A 46 14.48 17.39 23.03
C ALA A 46 12.98 17.04 23.10
N LYS A 47 12.46 16.27 22.13
CA LYS A 47 11.08 15.78 22.15
C LYS A 47 10.88 14.76 23.28
N LEU A 48 11.79 13.81 23.43
CA LEU A 48 11.77 12.83 24.51
C LEU A 48 11.88 13.50 25.89
N ALA A 49 12.80 14.46 26.06
CA ALA A 49 12.92 15.22 27.31
C ALA A 49 11.66 16.05 27.64
N LYS A 50 10.94 16.54 26.63
CA LYS A 50 9.66 17.25 26.82
C LYS A 50 8.52 16.30 27.19
N GLU A 51 8.48 15.11 26.61
CA GLU A 51 7.52 14.05 26.98
C GLU A 51 7.81 13.48 28.37
N GLU A 52 9.08 13.37 28.76
CA GLU A 52 9.51 12.92 30.08
C GLU A 52 9.22 13.95 31.17
N LYS A 53 9.46 15.25 30.92
CA LYS A 53 8.97 16.33 31.81
C LYS A 53 7.45 16.35 31.94
N LYS A 54 6.72 16.04 30.86
CA LYS A 54 5.24 15.95 30.90
C LYS A 54 4.75 14.72 31.67
N ARG A 55 5.53 13.62 31.67
CA ARG A 55 5.28 12.43 32.50
C ARG A 55 5.63 12.67 33.97
N GLN A 56 6.74 13.34 34.26
CA GLN A 56 7.16 13.70 35.62
C GLN A 56 6.20 14.70 36.26
N ALA A 57 5.75 15.73 35.54
CA ALA A 57 4.71 16.66 36.04
C ALA A 57 3.35 15.97 36.29
N LYS A 58 3.08 14.84 35.62
CA LYS A 58 1.87 14.03 35.84
C LYS A 58 2.03 13.05 37.00
N ALA A 59 3.26 12.71 37.37
CA ALA A 59 3.60 11.88 38.53
C ALA A 59 3.73 12.71 39.81
N GLU A 60 4.17 13.97 39.73
CA GLU A 60 4.21 14.91 40.88
C GLU A 60 2.81 15.36 41.35
N LEU A 61 1.76 15.15 40.56
CA LEU A 61 0.36 15.36 40.98
C LEU A 61 -0.23 14.20 41.81
N GLN A 62 0.59 13.20 42.18
CA GLN A 62 0.20 12.08 43.03
C GLN A 62 1.21 11.91 44.16
N GLN A 63 1.14 12.78 45.17
CA GLN A 63 1.65 12.49 46.50
C GLN A 63 0.56 12.74 47.55
N PRO A 64 0.51 11.94 48.64
CA PRO A 64 -0.51 12.05 49.66
C PRO A 64 -0.13 13.17 50.65
N GLU A 65 -1.01 14.15 50.85
CA GLU A 65 -0.84 15.14 51.92
C GLU A 65 -1.22 14.51 53.27
N THR A 66 -0.30 14.67 54.22
CA THR A 66 -0.41 14.30 55.63
C THR A 66 -1.32 15.28 56.38
N VAL A 67 -2.16 14.71 57.25
CA VAL A 67 -3.10 15.41 58.14
C VAL A 67 -2.39 16.40 59.08
N ALA A 68 -2.89 17.64 59.11
CA ALA A 68 -2.79 18.54 60.27
C ALA A 68 -4.19 19.10 60.54
N VAL A 69 -4.61 18.95 61.80
CA VAL A 69 -5.91 19.33 62.36
C VAL A 69 -5.93 20.84 62.62
N ASP A 70 -6.96 21.58 62.19
CA ASP A 70 -7.88 22.31 63.09
C ASP A 70 -8.97 23.12 62.34
N ASP A 71 -10.20 22.93 62.83
CA ASP A 71 -11.44 23.70 62.76
C ASP A 71 -11.96 24.38 61.46
N GLY A 72 -13.03 23.77 60.92
CA GLY A 72 -14.17 24.54 60.41
C GLY A 72 -14.85 24.01 59.14
N PHE A 73 -16.06 23.45 59.33
CA PHE A 73 -17.13 23.23 58.35
C PHE A 73 -17.10 21.95 57.48
N ILE A 74 -18.14 21.14 57.70
CA ILE A 74 -18.49 19.91 56.97
C ILE A 74 -19.35 20.29 55.76
N GLU A 75 -18.93 19.96 54.54
CA GLU A 75 -19.84 19.70 53.41
C GLU A 75 -19.15 18.86 52.31
N LEU A 76 -19.60 17.59 52.21
CA LEU A 76 -19.63 16.73 51.00
C LEU A 76 -18.29 16.28 50.36
N GLU A 77 -17.62 15.29 50.96
CA GLU A 77 -16.52 14.52 50.34
C GLU A 77 -16.97 13.23 49.62
N GLU A 78 -18.14 12.65 49.92
CA GLU A 78 -18.63 11.41 49.30
C GLU A 78 -18.89 11.56 47.78
N GLU A 79 -19.36 12.73 47.31
CA GLU A 79 -19.66 12.93 45.90
C GLU A 79 -18.42 13.01 44.98
N LYS A 80 -17.24 13.34 45.51
CA LYS A 80 -16.01 13.49 44.69
C LYS A 80 -15.31 12.15 44.47
N GLU A 81 -15.35 11.25 45.44
CA GLU A 81 -14.85 9.88 45.27
C GLU A 81 -15.77 9.07 44.35
N ASP A 82 -17.09 9.20 44.51
CA ASP A 82 -18.06 8.55 43.62
C ASP A 82 -17.95 9.04 42.17
N ARG A 83 -17.73 10.34 41.93
CA ARG A 83 -17.50 10.86 40.57
C ARG A 83 -16.19 10.37 39.96
N LYS A 84 -15.10 10.27 40.73
CA LYS A 84 -13.82 9.72 40.25
C LYS A 84 -13.92 8.22 40.01
N ALA A 85 -14.60 7.47 40.87
CA ALA A 85 -14.88 6.05 40.71
C ALA A 85 -15.80 5.79 39.51
N HIS A 86 -16.84 6.60 39.31
CA HIS A 86 -17.72 6.55 38.14
C HIS A 86 -16.99 6.93 36.84
N HIS A 87 -16.09 7.91 36.85
CA HIS A 87 -15.29 8.27 35.68
C HIS A 87 -14.30 7.15 35.31
N LYS A 88 -13.61 6.60 36.31
CA LYS A 88 -12.64 5.50 36.12
C LYS A 88 -13.35 4.20 35.73
N LYS A 89 -14.55 3.95 36.25
CA LYS A 89 -15.44 2.85 35.86
C LYS A 89 -15.98 3.06 34.45
N ARG A 90 -16.40 4.27 34.06
CA ARG A 90 -16.80 4.59 32.67
C ARG A 90 -15.64 4.47 31.67
N GLU A 91 -14.44 4.91 32.02
CA GLU A 91 -13.25 4.73 31.17
C GLU A 91 -12.87 3.25 31.06
N ASN A 92 -12.98 2.48 32.15
CA ASN A 92 -12.73 1.04 32.14
C ASN A 92 -13.83 0.29 31.38
N ASP A 93 -15.10 0.65 31.53
CA ASP A 93 -16.25 0.11 30.80
C ASP A 93 -16.17 0.49 29.31
N GLN A 94 -15.70 1.70 28.96
CA GLN A 94 -15.43 2.10 27.57
C GLN A 94 -14.24 1.34 26.99
N ALA A 95 -13.17 1.12 27.75
CA ALA A 95 -12.02 0.33 27.31
C ALA A 95 -12.37 -1.16 27.16
N VAL A 96 -13.20 -1.71 28.05
CA VAL A 96 -13.72 -3.08 27.99
C VAL A 96 -14.72 -3.24 26.84
N ASN A 97 -15.64 -2.28 26.63
CA ASN A 97 -16.53 -2.29 25.47
C ASN A 97 -15.76 -2.14 24.14
N HIS A 98 -14.73 -1.29 24.09
CA HIS A 98 -13.86 -1.18 22.92
C HIS A 98 -13.03 -2.46 22.70
N ALA A 99 -12.56 -3.13 23.76
CA ALA A 99 -11.88 -4.42 23.65
C ALA A 99 -12.83 -5.55 23.18
N LEU A 100 -14.07 -5.58 23.67
CA LEU A 100 -15.12 -6.51 23.21
C LEU A 100 -15.57 -6.21 21.77
N GLN A 101 -15.58 -4.94 21.36
CA GLN A 101 -15.80 -4.54 19.97
C GLN A 101 -14.63 -4.98 19.05
N LEU A 102 -13.39 -5.02 19.53
CA LEU A 102 -12.24 -5.57 18.78
C LEU A 102 -12.23 -7.13 18.71
N GLU A 103 -13.05 -7.80 19.52
CA GLU A 103 -13.38 -9.22 19.34
C GLU A 103 -14.48 -9.42 18.29
N SER A 104 -15.29 -8.38 18.01
CA SER A 104 -16.29 -8.45 16.96
C SER A 104 -15.62 -8.67 15.60
N ARG A 105 -16.22 -9.56 14.81
CA ARG A 105 -15.80 -9.87 13.44
C ARG A 105 -16.95 -9.41 12.56
N PRO A 106 -17.02 -8.10 12.21
CA PRO A 106 -18.23 -7.52 11.64
C PRO A 106 -18.63 -8.17 10.31
N TRP A 107 -17.66 -8.70 9.56
CA TRP A 107 -17.94 -9.49 8.35
C TRP A 107 -18.66 -10.82 8.63
N MET A 108 -18.50 -11.41 9.81
CA MET A 108 -19.22 -12.62 10.22
C MET A 108 -20.67 -12.31 10.66
N ARG A 109 -21.00 -11.04 10.91
CA ARG A 109 -22.30 -10.60 11.40
C ARG A 109 -22.69 -11.39 12.66
N GLU A 110 -23.83 -12.08 12.65
CA GLU A 110 -24.33 -12.90 13.77
C GLU A 110 -23.90 -14.38 13.69
N ARG A 111 -23.07 -14.77 12.71
CA ARG A 111 -22.62 -16.16 12.57
C ARG A 111 -21.70 -16.54 13.72
N LYS A 112 -21.95 -17.71 14.32
CA LYS A 112 -21.07 -18.29 15.34
C LYS A 112 -19.79 -18.92 14.77
N GLY A 113 -19.75 -19.15 13.46
CA GLY A 113 -18.65 -19.81 12.76
C GLY A 113 -19.10 -20.37 11.41
N TYR A 114 -18.18 -21.04 10.74
CA TYR A 114 -18.40 -21.73 9.46
C TYR A 114 -18.23 -23.24 9.69
N PHE A 115 -19.23 -24.02 9.29
CA PHE A 115 -19.39 -25.40 9.75
C PHE A 115 -19.54 -26.35 8.57
N THR A 116 -18.42 -26.64 7.92
CA THR A 116 -18.32 -27.57 6.79
C THR A 116 -17.29 -28.65 7.12
N THR A 117 -17.38 -29.83 6.51
CA THR A 117 -16.39 -30.90 6.76
C THR A 117 -15.01 -30.53 6.21
N ASN A 118 -14.98 -29.77 5.11
CA ASN A 118 -13.76 -29.24 4.54
C ASN A 118 -13.47 -27.85 5.12
N VAL A 119 -12.47 -27.73 5.99
CA VAL A 119 -12.12 -26.45 6.63
C VAL A 119 -11.67 -25.39 5.62
N TYR A 120 -11.14 -25.78 4.46
CA TYR A 120 -10.82 -24.83 3.40
C TYR A 120 -12.07 -24.21 2.77
N GLU A 121 -13.21 -24.92 2.74
CA GLU A 121 -14.50 -24.35 2.34
C GLU A 121 -15.01 -23.36 3.39
N CYS A 122 -14.85 -23.66 4.68
CA CYS A 122 -15.15 -22.71 5.75
C CYS A 122 -14.37 -21.39 5.58
N LEU A 123 -13.05 -21.49 5.34
CA LEU A 123 -12.21 -20.32 5.09
C LEU A 123 -12.58 -19.61 3.78
N HIS A 124 -12.98 -20.35 2.75
CA HIS A 124 -13.47 -19.77 1.50
C HIS A 124 -14.71 -18.90 1.72
N GLU A 125 -15.72 -19.43 2.41
CA GLU A 125 -16.95 -18.70 2.75
C GLU A 125 -16.62 -17.45 3.58
N GLU A 126 -15.74 -17.57 4.57
CA GLU A 126 -15.35 -16.44 5.39
C GLU A 126 -14.62 -15.34 4.60
N ILE A 127 -13.75 -15.73 3.65
CA ILE A 127 -13.10 -14.77 2.75
C ILE A 127 -14.14 -14.05 1.89
N MET A 128 -15.14 -14.77 1.38
CA MET A 128 -16.21 -14.16 0.59
C MET A 128 -17.02 -13.17 1.42
N ASP A 129 -17.34 -13.53 2.67
CA ASP A 129 -18.04 -12.65 3.60
C ASP A 129 -17.23 -11.39 3.94
N PHE A 130 -15.93 -11.56 4.20
CA PHE A 130 -15.01 -10.44 4.41
C PHE A 130 -14.94 -9.52 3.20
N VAL A 131 -14.74 -10.07 2.01
CA VAL A 131 -14.63 -9.30 0.76
C VAL A 131 -15.92 -8.54 0.45
N SER A 132 -17.09 -9.16 0.69
CA SER A 132 -18.37 -8.46 0.56
C SER A 132 -18.50 -7.33 1.57
N PHE A 133 -18.10 -7.56 2.83
CA PHE A 133 -18.16 -6.55 3.88
C PHE A 133 -17.30 -5.30 3.58
N ILE A 134 -16.08 -5.50 3.06
CA ILE A 134 -15.17 -4.41 2.71
C ILE A 134 -15.41 -3.83 1.31
N SER A 135 -16.36 -4.39 0.54
CA SER A 135 -16.73 -3.82 -0.75
C SER A 135 -17.48 -2.50 -0.55
N PRO A 136 -17.34 -1.54 -1.48
CA PRO A 136 -17.95 -0.23 -1.34
C PRO A 136 -19.48 -0.31 -1.36
N THR A 137 -20.14 0.55 -0.58
CA THR A 137 -21.60 0.73 -0.65
C THR A 137 -21.99 1.58 -1.88
N GLU A 138 -23.27 1.55 -2.26
CA GLU A 138 -23.76 2.41 -3.35
C GLU A 138 -23.55 3.90 -3.03
N GLU A 139 -23.74 4.30 -1.78
CA GLU A 139 -23.48 5.67 -1.32
C GLU A 139 -21.99 6.06 -1.44
N GLU A 140 -21.08 5.14 -1.10
CA GLU A 140 -19.64 5.35 -1.27
C GLU A 140 -19.27 5.43 -2.76
N LEU A 141 -19.89 4.61 -3.61
CA LEU A 141 -19.69 4.67 -5.06
C LEU A 141 -20.20 5.99 -5.65
N ASN A 142 -21.39 6.43 -5.27
CA ASN A 142 -21.97 7.70 -5.71
C ASN A 142 -21.13 8.89 -5.23
N SER A 143 -20.71 8.88 -3.96
CA SER A 143 -19.83 9.93 -3.41
C SER A 143 -18.47 10.00 -4.13
N ARG A 144 -17.95 8.86 -4.58
CA ARG A 144 -16.73 8.80 -5.39
C ARG A 144 -16.98 9.31 -6.81
N ALA A 145 -18.12 8.99 -7.42
CA ALA A 145 -18.50 9.48 -8.75
C ALA A 145 -18.69 11.00 -8.75
N ASP A 146 -19.45 11.53 -7.79
CA ASP A 146 -19.67 12.97 -7.59
C ASP A 146 -18.35 13.73 -7.46
N LEU A 147 -17.40 13.21 -6.67
CA LEU A 147 -16.06 13.80 -6.52
C LEU A 147 -15.28 13.81 -7.84
N VAL A 148 -15.36 12.73 -8.63
CA VAL A 148 -14.69 12.68 -9.94
C VAL A 148 -15.30 13.71 -10.89
N ASP A 149 -16.61 13.88 -10.88
CA ASP A 149 -17.31 14.85 -11.73
C ASP A 149 -17.04 16.30 -11.30
N GLU A 150 -17.02 16.59 -9.99
CA GLU A 150 -16.60 17.88 -9.46
C GLU A 150 -15.15 18.20 -9.86
N MET A 151 -14.23 17.23 -9.76
CA MET A 151 -12.85 17.42 -10.23
C MET A 151 -12.75 17.63 -11.74
N ARG A 152 -13.62 17.00 -12.54
CA ARG A 152 -13.71 17.25 -13.98
C ARG A 152 -14.12 18.69 -14.28
N GLU A 153 -15.08 19.23 -13.56
CA GLU A 153 -15.52 20.62 -13.70
C GLU A 153 -14.40 21.61 -13.30
N VAL A 154 -13.72 21.37 -12.17
CA VAL A 154 -12.60 22.20 -11.71
C VAL A 154 -11.47 22.22 -12.76
N VAL A 155 -11.10 21.05 -13.27
CA VAL A 155 -10.03 20.91 -14.27
C VAL A 155 -10.44 21.54 -15.60
N ALA A 156 -11.68 21.35 -16.06
CA ALA A 156 -12.18 21.97 -17.29
C ALA A 156 -12.17 23.51 -17.21
N GLY A 157 -12.44 24.08 -16.03
CA GLY A 157 -12.34 25.52 -15.78
C GLY A 157 -10.91 26.06 -15.86
N LEU A 158 -9.90 25.26 -15.51
CA LEU A 158 -8.48 25.64 -15.62
C LEU A 158 -7.89 25.40 -17.00
N TRP A 159 -8.25 24.27 -17.60
CA TRP A 159 -7.72 23.77 -18.86
C TRP A 159 -8.86 23.09 -19.66
N PRO A 160 -9.50 23.78 -20.61
CA PRO A 160 -10.67 23.26 -21.32
C PRO A 160 -10.43 21.98 -22.13
N ASN A 161 -9.20 21.74 -22.58
CA ASN A 161 -8.81 20.55 -23.34
C ASN A 161 -8.27 19.42 -22.44
N ALA A 162 -8.24 19.62 -21.12
CA ALA A 162 -7.73 18.62 -20.20
C ALA A 162 -8.76 17.52 -19.94
N LYS A 163 -8.28 16.30 -19.70
CA LYS A 163 -9.11 15.14 -19.36
C LYS A 163 -8.71 14.61 -18.00
N VAL A 164 -9.70 14.31 -17.17
CA VAL A 164 -9.52 13.65 -15.87
C VAL A 164 -9.87 12.18 -16.02
N GLU A 165 -8.90 11.32 -15.75
CA GLU A 165 -9.09 9.87 -15.70
C GLU A 165 -8.72 9.37 -14.30
N THR A 166 -9.47 8.38 -13.80
CA THR A 166 -9.10 7.68 -12.56
C THR A 166 -8.27 6.45 -12.90
N PHE A 167 -7.28 6.12 -12.08
CA PHE A 167 -6.47 4.92 -12.25
C PHE A 167 -6.32 4.15 -10.93
N GLY A 168 -5.49 3.10 -10.97
CA GLY A 168 -5.15 2.35 -9.76
C GLY A 168 -6.32 1.53 -9.20
N SER A 169 -6.46 1.54 -7.88
CA SER A 169 -7.43 0.69 -7.20
C SER A 169 -8.87 1.07 -7.46
N HIS A 170 -9.16 2.34 -7.77
CA HIS A 170 -10.51 2.78 -8.11
C HIS A 170 -10.96 2.24 -9.48
N TYR A 171 -10.11 2.39 -10.50
CA TYR A 171 -10.38 1.88 -11.86
C TYR A 171 -10.55 0.35 -11.91
N THR A 172 -9.79 -0.37 -11.09
CA THR A 172 -9.82 -1.84 -11.00
C THR A 172 -10.80 -2.36 -9.94
N GLN A 173 -11.50 -1.48 -9.24
CA GLN A 173 -12.32 -1.77 -8.06
C GLN A 173 -11.57 -2.47 -6.91
N MET A 174 -10.26 -2.69 -6.98
CA MET A 174 -9.42 -3.33 -5.94
C MET A 174 -9.04 -2.38 -4.80
N PHE A 175 -9.93 -1.45 -4.46
CA PHE A 175 -9.73 -0.51 -3.36
C PHE A 175 -10.30 -1.06 -2.07
N LEU A 176 -9.61 -0.79 -0.96
CA LEU A 176 -10.17 -0.91 0.38
C LEU A 176 -11.06 0.32 0.65
N PRO A 177 -12.05 0.26 1.55
CA PRO A 177 -13.00 1.36 1.79
C PRO A 177 -12.35 2.75 1.91
N GLN A 178 -11.26 2.83 2.68
CA GLN A 178 -10.51 4.07 2.94
C GLN A 178 -9.41 4.38 1.93
N SER A 179 -9.34 3.65 0.80
CA SER A 179 -8.27 3.89 -0.18
C SER A 179 -8.51 5.19 -0.92
N ASP A 180 -7.40 5.89 -1.14
CA ASP A 180 -7.26 7.08 -1.96
C ASP A 180 -7.81 6.85 -3.38
N ILE A 181 -8.27 7.93 -4.01
CA ILE A 181 -8.54 7.96 -5.45
C ILE A 181 -7.30 8.51 -6.15
N ASP A 182 -6.70 7.70 -7.01
CA ASP A 182 -5.64 8.15 -7.90
C ASP A 182 -6.25 8.74 -9.18
N MET A 183 -5.94 10.01 -9.47
CA MET A 183 -6.40 10.72 -10.66
C MET A 183 -5.22 11.14 -11.54
N VAL A 184 -5.39 11.07 -12.86
CA VAL A 184 -4.43 11.60 -13.82
C VAL A 184 -5.09 12.64 -14.71
N LEU A 185 -4.40 13.78 -14.86
CA LEU A 185 -4.79 14.85 -15.76
C LEU A 185 -3.99 14.77 -17.06
N PHE A 186 -4.68 14.63 -18.18
CA PHE A 186 -4.10 14.73 -19.52
C PHE A 186 -4.42 16.08 -20.15
N GLY A 187 -3.63 16.52 -21.14
CA GLY A 187 -3.88 17.78 -21.86
C GLY A 187 -3.55 19.04 -21.06
N VAL A 188 -2.84 18.88 -19.94
CA VAL A 188 -2.35 19.97 -19.10
C VAL A 188 -0.96 20.43 -19.58
N PRO A 189 -0.60 21.73 -19.42
CA PRO A 189 0.71 22.23 -19.80
C PRO A 189 1.87 21.43 -19.18
N GLU A 190 3.01 21.34 -19.85
CA GLU A 190 4.17 20.65 -19.28
C GLU A 190 4.84 21.48 -18.17
N GLY A 191 5.55 20.80 -17.26
CA GLY A 191 6.28 21.42 -16.15
C GLY A 191 5.55 21.37 -14.82
N LYS A 192 6.01 22.17 -13.86
CA LYS A 192 5.50 22.19 -12.46
C LYS A 192 4.39 23.21 -12.22
N ALA A 193 4.24 24.21 -13.08
CA ALA A 193 3.22 25.25 -12.93
C ALA A 193 1.78 24.70 -12.77
N PRO A 194 1.36 23.63 -13.48
CA PRO A 194 0.04 23.06 -13.29
C PRO A 194 -0.25 22.54 -11.89
N LEU A 195 0.77 22.05 -11.17
CA LEU A 195 0.61 21.56 -9.79
C LEU A 195 0.09 22.67 -8.88
N PHE A 196 0.78 23.82 -8.90
CA PHE A 196 0.47 24.98 -8.08
C PHE A 196 -0.80 25.71 -8.56
N LYS A 197 -1.08 25.70 -9.87
CA LYS A 197 -2.32 26.29 -10.41
C LYS A 197 -3.55 25.48 -9.99
N LEU A 198 -3.44 24.15 -9.97
CA LEU A 198 -4.50 23.30 -9.42
C LEU A 198 -4.65 23.55 -7.91
N GLU A 199 -3.53 23.64 -7.18
CA GLU A 199 -3.54 23.93 -5.74
C GLU A 199 -4.30 25.22 -5.42
N GLU A 200 -3.95 26.33 -6.08
CA GLU A 200 -4.60 27.64 -5.93
C GLU A 200 -6.10 27.55 -6.21
N ARG A 201 -6.50 26.88 -7.30
CA ARG A 201 -7.92 26.75 -7.66
C ARG A 201 -8.72 25.92 -6.66
N LEU A 202 -8.14 24.84 -6.14
CA LEU A 202 -8.78 24.00 -5.12
C LEU A 202 -8.97 24.77 -3.80
N GLN A 203 -8.02 25.65 -3.46
CA GLN A 203 -8.13 26.54 -2.29
C GLN A 203 -9.19 27.64 -2.50
N GLU A 204 -9.24 28.27 -3.68
CA GLU A 204 -10.25 29.29 -4.01
C GLU A 204 -11.68 28.77 -3.88
N LEU A 205 -11.91 27.51 -4.28
CA LEU A 205 -13.23 26.88 -4.23
C LEU A 205 -13.58 26.32 -2.85
N ASP A 206 -12.64 26.28 -1.90
CA ASP A 206 -12.82 25.72 -0.55
C ASP A 206 -13.39 24.29 -0.51
N ILE A 207 -13.05 23.48 -1.53
CA ILE A 207 -13.53 22.08 -1.66
C ILE A 207 -12.60 21.06 -1.00
N VAL A 208 -11.47 21.49 -0.45
CA VAL A 208 -10.46 20.62 0.18
C VAL A 208 -10.25 20.94 1.64
N SER A 209 -10.14 19.91 2.48
CA SER A 209 -9.80 20.04 3.92
C SER A 209 -8.30 19.92 4.17
N TYR A 210 -7.58 19.29 3.25
CA TYR A 210 -6.13 19.15 3.25
C TYR A 210 -5.61 19.22 1.82
N LEU A 211 -4.44 19.81 1.63
CA LEU A 211 -3.79 19.98 0.33
C LEU A 211 -2.27 20.04 0.50
N GLU A 212 -1.53 19.24 -0.26
CA GLU A 212 -0.07 19.22 -0.28
C GLU A 212 0.45 18.95 -1.70
N VAL A 213 1.33 19.81 -2.19
CA VAL A 213 2.04 19.59 -3.46
C VAL A 213 3.38 18.88 -3.21
N ILE A 214 3.55 17.69 -3.76
CA ILE A 214 4.78 16.91 -3.71
C ILE A 214 5.52 17.05 -5.04
N ASP A 215 6.38 18.07 -5.16
CA ASP A 215 7.03 18.44 -6.42
C ASP A 215 8.44 17.85 -6.62
N LYS A 216 9.02 17.24 -5.58
CA LYS A 216 10.40 16.70 -5.57
C LYS A 216 10.47 15.20 -5.82
N ALA A 217 9.35 14.51 -5.86
CA ALA A 217 9.29 13.09 -6.16
C ALA A 217 9.59 12.83 -7.65
N ARG A 218 9.92 11.58 -7.99
CA ARG A 218 10.09 11.14 -9.40
C ARG A 218 8.85 11.44 -10.24
N ILE A 219 7.67 11.31 -9.62
CA ILE A 219 6.37 11.64 -10.16
C ILE A 219 5.77 12.70 -9.25
N PRO A 220 5.72 13.97 -9.69
CA PRO A 220 5.07 15.03 -8.93
C PRO A 220 3.57 14.80 -8.82
N ILE A 221 3.01 14.99 -7.63
CA ILE A 221 1.59 14.81 -7.35
C ILE A 221 1.04 15.93 -6.46
N VAL A 222 -0.26 16.18 -6.56
CA VAL A 222 -1.03 17.00 -5.61
C VAL A 222 -1.85 16.04 -4.75
N LYS A 223 -1.58 16.01 -3.45
CA LYS A 223 -2.37 15.26 -2.47
C LYS A 223 -3.44 16.15 -1.91
N MET A 224 -4.67 15.68 -1.83
CA MET A 224 -5.77 16.42 -1.20
C MET A 224 -6.69 15.50 -0.41
N VAL A 225 -7.48 16.10 0.48
CA VAL A 225 -8.66 15.46 1.08
C VAL A 225 -9.88 16.26 0.69
N HIS A 226 -10.82 15.60 0.02
CA HIS A 226 -12.06 16.23 -0.39
C HIS A 226 -12.93 16.53 0.83
N LYS A 227 -13.36 17.78 0.99
CA LYS A 227 -14.04 18.27 2.19
C LYS A 227 -15.41 17.63 2.41
N LYS A 228 -16.20 17.43 1.34
CA LYS A 228 -17.56 16.88 1.41
C LYS A 228 -17.58 15.38 1.70
N SER A 229 -16.73 14.60 1.02
CA SER A 229 -16.73 13.13 1.15
C SER A 229 -15.65 12.58 2.09
N ASN A 230 -14.73 13.43 2.56
CA ASN A 230 -13.56 13.03 3.35
C ASN A 230 -12.68 11.97 2.66
N ILE A 231 -12.66 11.96 1.32
CA ILE A 231 -11.88 11.02 0.52
C ILE A 231 -10.52 11.63 0.19
N HIS A 232 -9.47 10.85 0.39
CA HIS A 232 -8.11 11.18 -0.03
C HIS A 232 -7.96 11.05 -1.55
N VAL A 233 -7.31 12.01 -2.20
CA VAL A 233 -7.07 12.02 -3.64
C VAL A 233 -5.61 12.36 -3.93
N ASP A 234 -4.97 11.53 -4.77
CA ASP A 234 -3.64 11.78 -5.32
C ASP A 234 -3.79 12.14 -6.81
N VAL A 235 -3.47 13.38 -7.18
CA VAL A 235 -3.58 13.87 -8.56
C VAL A 235 -2.19 13.93 -9.21
N SER A 236 -2.05 13.22 -10.32
CA SER A 236 -0.83 13.18 -11.16
C SER A 236 -1.08 13.81 -12.53
N PHE A 237 -0.02 14.21 -13.22
CA PHE A 237 -0.11 15.04 -14.44
C PHE A 237 0.64 14.38 -15.60
N ASN A 238 -0.04 14.16 -16.72
CA ASN A 238 0.52 13.66 -17.98
C ASN A 238 1.28 12.31 -17.87
N ILE A 239 0.85 11.42 -16.96
CA ILE A 239 1.42 10.09 -16.79
C ILE A 239 0.44 9.05 -17.33
N ALA A 240 0.69 8.61 -18.56
CA ALA A 240 -0.15 7.59 -19.18
C ALA A 240 -0.07 6.21 -18.48
N GLY A 241 1.09 5.88 -17.87
CA GLY A 241 1.42 4.53 -17.37
C GLY A 241 0.46 3.87 -16.38
N GLY A 242 -0.48 4.62 -15.79
CA GLY A 242 -1.52 4.08 -14.92
C GLY A 242 -2.64 3.35 -15.69
N LEU A 243 -2.95 3.77 -16.92
CA LEU A 243 -4.10 3.26 -17.67
C LEU A 243 -3.87 1.85 -18.21
N ALA A 244 -2.74 1.61 -18.89
CA ALA A 244 -2.39 0.27 -19.36
C ALA A 244 -2.29 -0.74 -18.20
N THR A 245 -1.77 -0.29 -17.05
CA THR A 245 -1.75 -1.11 -15.83
C THR A 245 -3.17 -1.47 -15.37
N GLY A 246 -4.10 -0.52 -15.41
CA GLY A 246 -5.51 -0.74 -15.07
C GLY A 246 -6.18 -1.78 -15.97
N ASP A 247 -5.98 -1.69 -17.28
CA ASP A 247 -6.54 -2.64 -18.25
C ASP A 247 -5.96 -4.05 -18.03
N LEU A 248 -4.66 -4.15 -17.78
CA LEU A 248 -4.01 -5.42 -17.47
C LEU A 248 -4.60 -6.08 -16.21
N MET A 249 -4.84 -5.29 -15.16
CA MET A 249 -5.46 -5.81 -13.94
C MET A 249 -6.91 -6.25 -14.19
N LYS A 250 -7.68 -5.51 -14.99
CA LYS A 250 -9.04 -5.90 -15.40
C LYS A 250 -9.06 -7.18 -16.22
N HIS A 251 -8.09 -7.32 -17.14
CA HIS A 251 -7.90 -8.56 -17.89
C HIS A 251 -7.69 -9.74 -16.92
N TYR A 252 -6.76 -9.60 -15.97
CA TYR A 252 -6.53 -10.67 -14.99
C TYR A 252 -7.72 -10.95 -14.07
N MET A 253 -8.52 -9.94 -13.71
CA MET A 253 -9.74 -10.15 -12.93
C MET A 253 -10.77 -11.02 -13.65
N ARG A 254 -10.81 -10.97 -14.99
CA ARG A 254 -11.68 -11.85 -15.79
C ARG A 254 -11.10 -13.24 -16.00
N VAL A 255 -9.77 -13.34 -16.15
CA VAL A 255 -9.11 -14.63 -16.31
C VAL A 255 -9.12 -15.43 -15.00
N TYR A 256 -8.98 -14.75 -13.86
CA TYR A 256 -8.86 -15.38 -12.56
C TYR A 256 -9.93 -14.86 -11.59
N PRO A 257 -11.05 -15.58 -11.42
CA PRO A 257 -12.12 -15.18 -10.50
C PRO A 257 -11.64 -14.97 -9.05
N SER A 258 -10.65 -15.76 -8.62
CA SER A 258 -10.04 -15.70 -7.30
C SER A 258 -9.06 -14.53 -7.10
N PHE A 259 -8.64 -13.83 -8.16
CA PHE A 259 -7.64 -12.78 -8.08
C PHE A 259 -8.07 -11.61 -7.19
N ARG A 260 -9.28 -11.10 -7.40
CA ARG A 260 -9.84 -9.99 -6.63
C ARG A 260 -9.95 -10.32 -5.13
N PRO A 261 -10.68 -11.36 -4.70
CA PRO A 261 -10.86 -11.66 -3.28
C PRO A 261 -9.53 -11.92 -2.57
N LEU A 262 -8.61 -12.67 -3.18
CA LEU A 262 -7.27 -12.88 -2.62
C LEU A 262 -6.49 -11.57 -2.47
N THR A 263 -6.53 -10.72 -3.49
CA THR A 263 -5.83 -9.43 -3.46
C THR A 263 -6.36 -8.54 -2.34
N LEU A 264 -7.68 -8.48 -2.14
CA LEU A 264 -8.27 -7.65 -1.10
C LEU A 264 -7.90 -8.13 0.32
N VAL A 265 -7.98 -9.44 0.57
CA VAL A 265 -7.53 -10.05 1.84
C VAL A 265 -6.06 -9.73 2.11
N LEU A 266 -5.19 -9.98 1.12
CA LEU A 266 -3.75 -9.75 1.26
C LEU A 266 -3.40 -8.27 1.39
N LYS A 267 -4.10 -7.40 0.66
CA LYS A 267 -3.90 -5.94 0.72
C LYS A 267 -4.27 -5.42 2.11
N TYR A 268 -5.40 -5.86 2.66
CA TYR A 268 -5.81 -5.50 4.00
C TYR A 268 -4.83 -6.06 5.06
N PHE A 269 -4.45 -7.34 4.94
CA PHE A 269 -3.45 -7.99 5.78
C PHE A 269 -2.11 -7.23 5.83
N MET A 270 -1.64 -6.71 4.69
CA MET A 270 -0.43 -5.89 4.60
C MET A 270 -0.62 -4.49 5.17
N ALA A 271 -1.78 -3.88 4.95
CA ALA A 271 -2.11 -2.55 5.47
C ALA A 271 -2.13 -2.50 7.00
N GLN A 272 -2.71 -3.51 7.67
CA GLN A 272 -2.71 -3.59 9.13
C GLN A 272 -1.30 -3.66 9.74
N ARG A 273 -0.34 -4.18 8.97
CA ARG A 273 1.06 -4.31 9.37
C ARG A 273 1.93 -3.16 8.90
N LYS A 274 1.36 -2.16 8.21
CA LYS A 274 2.07 -1.02 7.61
C LYS A 274 3.17 -1.46 6.61
N LEU A 275 2.92 -2.57 5.91
CA LEU A 275 3.84 -3.17 4.93
C LEU A 275 3.35 -2.99 3.47
N ASN A 276 2.31 -2.17 3.27
CA ASN A 276 1.65 -1.93 1.98
C ASN A 276 2.22 -0.74 1.18
N GLU A 277 3.23 -0.04 1.72
CA GLU A 277 3.80 1.16 1.11
C GLU A 277 5.24 0.92 0.63
N THR A 278 5.51 1.18 -0.64
CA THR A 278 6.86 1.06 -1.20
C THR A 278 7.84 2.10 -0.62
N TYR A 279 7.33 3.27 -0.20
CA TYR A 279 8.17 4.33 0.37
C TYR A 279 8.86 3.88 1.67
N THR A 280 8.15 3.13 2.52
CA THR A 280 8.67 2.53 3.75
C THR A 280 9.34 1.18 3.51
N GLY A 281 9.51 0.77 2.25
CA GLY A 281 10.17 -0.47 1.85
C GLY A 281 9.26 -1.69 1.82
N GLY A 282 7.96 -1.52 2.03
CA GLY A 282 6.97 -2.59 1.92
C GLY A 282 6.68 -3.02 0.49
N VAL A 283 5.59 -3.77 0.33
CA VAL A 283 5.07 -4.23 -0.97
C VAL A 283 3.88 -3.36 -1.35
N GLY A 284 4.07 -2.50 -2.35
CA GLY A 284 3.00 -1.68 -2.90
C GLY A 284 1.89 -2.52 -3.57
N SER A 285 0.70 -1.94 -3.70
CA SER A 285 -0.50 -2.61 -4.26
C SER A 285 -0.25 -3.31 -5.60
N PHE A 286 0.45 -2.65 -6.53
CA PHE A 286 0.73 -3.22 -7.84
C PHE A 286 1.66 -4.44 -7.76
N LEU A 287 2.72 -4.36 -6.95
CA LEU A 287 3.61 -5.50 -6.74
C LEU A 287 2.87 -6.68 -6.09
N LEU A 288 2.03 -6.40 -5.09
CA LEU A 288 1.20 -7.42 -4.45
C LEU A 288 0.26 -8.11 -5.45
N GLN A 289 -0.42 -7.32 -6.29
CA GLN A 289 -1.27 -7.84 -7.36
C GLN A 289 -0.50 -8.77 -8.30
N LEU A 290 0.69 -8.37 -8.76
CA LEU A 290 1.53 -9.23 -9.60
C LEU A 290 1.99 -10.51 -8.89
N MET A 291 2.25 -10.45 -7.58
CA MET A 291 2.57 -11.66 -6.79
C MET A 291 1.38 -12.63 -6.76
N VAL A 292 0.15 -12.12 -6.59
CA VAL A 292 -1.07 -12.96 -6.62
C VAL A 292 -1.26 -13.57 -8.01
N ILE A 293 -1.12 -12.79 -9.08
CA ILE A 293 -1.23 -13.30 -10.46
C ILE A 293 -0.18 -14.38 -10.73
N SER A 294 1.08 -14.13 -10.36
CA SER A 294 2.13 -15.13 -10.54
C SER A 294 1.79 -16.42 -9.79
N PHE A 295 1.25 -16.33 -8.57
CA PHE A 295 0.82 -17.51 -7.82
C PHE A 295 -0.30 -18.26 -8.54
N LEU A 296 -1.33 -17.57 -9.01
CA LEU A 296 -2.47 -18.19 -9.71
C LEU A 296 -2.05 -18.84 -11.05
N GLN A 297 -1.15 -18.19 -11.79
CA GLN A 297 -0.55 -18.74 -13.02
C GLN A 297 0.19 -20.05 -12.76
N GLN A 298 1.00 -20.11 -11.70
CA GLN A 298 1.73 -21.34 -11.33
C GLN A 298 0.78 -22.42 -10.80
N HIS A 299 -0.22 -22.04 -10.00
CA HIS A 299 -1.21 -22.96 -9.46
C HIS A 299 -2.00 -23.67 -10.58
N GLY A 300 -2.54 -22.90 -11.53
CA GLY A 300 -3.26 -23.47 -12.69
C GLY A 300 -2.37 -24.38 -13.55
N ARG A 301 -1.11 -23.98 -13.79
CA ARG A 301 -0.15 -24.80 -14.54
C ARG A 301 0.12 -26.14 -13.88
N HIS A 302 0.35 -26.17 -12.57
CA HIS A 302 0.61 -27.42 -11.85
C HIS A 302 -0.58 -28.40 -11.91
N LEU A 303 -1.80 -27.87 -11.94
CA LEU A 303 -3.02 -28.65 -11.98
C LEU A 303 -3.49 -29.00 -13.40
N LYS A 304 -2.87 -28.42 -14.44
CA LYS A 304 -3.34 -28.48 -15.83
C LYS A 304 -4.83 -28.11 -15.96
N ALA A 305 -5.28 -27.18 -15.13
CA ALA A 305 -6.68 -26.76 -15.04
C ALA A 305 -6.88 -25.43 -15.77
N GLU A 306 -8.10 -25.24 -16.28
CA GLU A 306 -8.57 -23.92 -16.71
C GLU A 306 -8.61 -22.96 -15.52
N HIS A 307 -8.40 -21.67 -15.79
CA HIS A 307 -8.20 -20.68 -14.74
C HIS A 307 -9.46 -20.40 -13.90
N ASP A 308 -10.63 -20.63 -14.47
CA ASP A 308 -11.95 -20.39 -13.89
C ASP A 308 -12.65 -21.68 -13.44
N ASP A 309 -11.99 -22.85 -13.50
CA ASP A 309 -12.56 -24.11 -13.02
C ASP A 309 -12.90 -23.97 -11.51
N PRO A 310 -14.19 -24.07 -11.13
CA PRO A 310 -14.63 -23.90 -9.75
C PRO A 310 -13.94 -24.85 -8.77
N LYS A 311 -13.55 -26.04 -9.23
CA LYS A 311 -12.88 -27.06 -8.42
C LYS A 311 -11.55 -26.58 -7.85
N TYR A 312 -10.87 -25.70 -8.56
CA TYR A 312 -9.53 -25.21 -8.20
C TYR A 312 -9.54 -23.74 -7.74
N ASN A 313 -10.73 -23.13 -7.65
CA ASN A 313 -10.91 -21.74 -7.21
C ASN A 313 -11.32 -21.63 -5.72
N ASN A 314 -10.94 -22.61 -4.89
CA ASN A 314 -11.15 -22.54 -3.45
C ASN A 314 -10.17 -21.53 -2.80
N LEU A 315 -10.70 -20.34 -2.48
CA LEU A 315 -9.97 -19.24 -1.83
C LEU A 315 -9.22 -19.63 -0.54
N GLY A 316 -9.74 -20.57 0.26
CA GLY A 316 -9.04 -21.06 1.45
C GLY A 316 -7.74 -21.78 1.10
N GLN A 317 -7.78 -22.69 0.13
CA GLN A 317 -6.59 -23.39 -0.39
C GLN A 317 -5.63 -22.42 -1.07
N LEU A 318 -6.16 -21.50 -1.88
CA LEU A 318 -5.35 -20.52 -2.61
C LEU A 318 -4.63 -19.54 -1.67
N LEU A 319 -5.30 -19.03 -0.63
CA LEU A 319 -4.69 -18.16 0.37
C LEU A 319 -3.59 -18.90 1.13
N MET A 320 -3.85 -20.16 1.51
CA MET A 320 -2.86 -21.00 2.17
C MET A 320 -1.64 -21.27 1.27
N GLY A 321 -1.88 -21.57 0.00
CA GLY A 321 -0.85 -21.77 -1.01
C GLY A 321 -0.01 -20.52 -1.25
N PHE A 322 -0.63 -19.34 -1.30
CA PHE A 322 0.05 -18.07 -1.45
C PHE A 322 1.03 -17.81 -0.29
N PHE A 323 0.56 -17.96 0.95
CA PHE A 323 1.42 -17.79 2.13
C PHE A 323 2.51 -18.85 2.20
N THR A 324 2.25 -20.06 1.73
CA THR A 324 3.26 -21.13 1.65
C THR A 324 4.36 -20.78 0.66
N LEU A 325 3.99 -20.38 -0.56
CA LEU A 325 4.96 -19.99 -1.58
C LEU A 325 5.79 -18.78 -1.14
N TYR A 326 5.16 -17.65 -0.83
CA TYR A 326 5.90 -16.41 -0.56
C TYR A 326 6.40 -16.29 0.88
N GLY A 327 5.84 -17.03 1.84
CA GLY A 327 6.35 -17.07 3.21
C GLY A 327 7.55 -18.01 3.38
N ARG A 328 7.58 -19.13 2.64
CA ARG A 328 8.54 -20.22 2.88
C ARG A 328 9.35 -20.58 1.65
N ASP A 329 8.68 -20.94 0.55
CA ASP A 329 9.26 -21.76 -0.52
C ASP A 329 9.93 -20.95 -1.65
N PHE A 330 9.50 -19.70 -1.87
CA PHE A 330 10.03 -18.88 -2.96
C PHE A 330 11.50 -18.49 -2.73
N ASN A 331 12.35 -18.77 -3.72
CA ASN A 331 13.77 -18.41 -3.70
C ASN A 331 13.96 -16.94 -4.07
N TYR A 332 13.81 -16.07 -3.06
CA TYR A 332 14.04 -14.63 -3.18
C TYR A 332 15.46 -14.26 -3.59
N THR A 333 16.45 -15.13 -3.37
CA THR A 333 17.86 -14.82 -3.66
C THR A 333 18.12 -14.84 -5.16
N GLU A 334 17.71 -15.91 -5.82
CA GLU A 334 18.13 -16.21 -7.19
C GLU A 334 17.06 -15.92 -8.24
N LEU A 335 15.78 -15.96 -7.86
CA LEU A 335 14.67 -15.89 -8.81
C LEU A 335 14.05 -14.49 -8.91
N GLY A 336 13.73 -14.12 -10.13
CA GLY A 336 12.80 -13.05 -10.47
C GLY A 336 11.50 -13.63 -11.05
N ILE A 337 10.44 -12.82 -11.01
CA ILE A 337 9.10 -13.20 -11.43
C ILE A 337 8.71 -12.40 -12.67
N SER A 338 8.15 -13.09 -13.66
CA SER A 338 7.43 -12.46 -14.78
C SER A 338 6.00 -13.01 -14.79
N VAL A 339 5.01 -12.13 -14.97
CA VAL A 339 3.61 -12.54 -15.20
C VAL A 339 3.22 -12.57 -16.67
N ARG A 340 4.15 -12.18 -17.58
CA ARG A 340 3.87 -12.13 -19.01
C ARG A 340 3.76 -13.54 -19.58
N ASN A 341 3.00 -13.69 -20.66
CA ASN A 341 2.89 -14.95 -21.43
C ASN A 341 2.53 -16.17 -20.55
N GLY A 342 1.60 -16.00 -19.61
CA GLY A 342 1.18 -17.07 -18.70
C GLY A 342 2.11 -17.26 -17.48
N GLY A 343 3.11 -16.41 -17.29
CA GLY A 343 3.92 -16.35 -16.08
C GLY A 343 5.09 -17.32 -16.04
N SER A 344 6.25 -16.84 -15.59
CA SER A 344 7.48 -17.62 -15.49
C SER A 344 8.39 -17.10 -14.38
N TYR A 345 9.33 -17.94 -13.96
CA TYR A 345 10.46 -17.53 -13.13
C TYR A 345 11.72 -17.51 -13.97
N PHE A 346 12.62 -16.57 -13.67
CA PHE A 346 13.91 -16.43 -14.35
C PHE A 346 15.01 -16.17 -13.32
N TYR A 347 16.25 -16.46 -13.65
CA TYR A 347 17.37 -16.12 -12.76
C TYR A 347 17.68 -14.64 -12.82
N LYS A 348 17.85 -14.01 -11.65
CA LYS A 348 18.19 -12.58 -11.57
C LYS A 348 19.51 -12.24 -12.26
N THR A 349 20.43 -13.20 -12.31
CA THR A 349 21.72 -13.09 -13.02
C THR A 349 21.53 -12.86 -14.51
N ASP A 350 20.53 -13.50 -15.12
CA ASP A 350 20.26 -13.41 -16.56
C ASP A 350 19.79 -12.00 -16.97
N ARG A 351 19.30 -11.22 -16.01
CA ARG A 351 18.80 -9.85 -16.22
C ARG A 351 19.60 -8.77 -15.51
N TYR A 352 20.74 -9.10 -14.91
CA TYR A 352 21.54 -8.19 -14.10
C TYR A 352 20.74 -7.51 -12.97
N TRP A 353 19.78 -8.23 -12.40
CA TRP A 353 18.93 -7.76 -11.28
C TRP A 353 19.37 -8.28 -9.92
N TYR A 354 20.39 -9.14 -9.91
CA TYR A 354 20.99 -9.61 -8.67
C TYR A 354 21.74 -8.46 -7.97
N ASP A 355 21.48 -8.28 -6.67
CA ASP A 355 22.14 -7.28 -5.82
C ASP A 355 22.83 -8.00 -4.66
N ASP A 356 24.16 -8.06 -4.68
CA ASP A 356 24.98 -8.71 -3.66
C ASP A 356 24.72 -8.18 -2.23
N ASN A 357 24.38 -6.89 -2.11
CA ASN A 357 24.14 -6.27 -0.81
C ASN A 357 22.73 -6.58 -0.28
N ARG A 358 21.80 -6.89 -1.20
CA ARG A 358 20.38 -7.10 -0.89
C ARG A 358 19.81 -8.29 -1.67
N PRO A 359 20.38 -9.49 -1.52
CA PRO A 359 19.96 -10.66 -2.31
C PRO A 359 18.50 -11.04 -2.04
N PHE A 360 18.00 -10.73 -0.85
CA PHE A 360 16.65 -11.05 -0.36
C PHE A 360 15.52 -10.22 -0.98
N LEU A 361 15.81 -9.23 -1.83
CA LEU A 361 14.77 -8.43 -2.48
C LEU A 361 13.94 -9.31 -3.41
N ILE A 362 12.63 -9.10 -3.45
CA ILE A 362 11.84 -9.65 -4.55
C ILE A 362 12.24 -8.94 -5.84
N SER A 363 12.31 -9.69 -6.94
CA SER A 363 12.47 -9.11 -8.27
C SER A 363 11.26 -9.45 -9.12
N MET A 364 10.61 -8.44 -9.66
CA MET A 364 9.36 -8.56 -10.41
C MET A 364 9.44 -7.74 -11.68
N GLU A 365 9.31 -8.40 -12.83
CA GLU A 365 9.26 -7.75 -14.14
C GLU A 365 8.01 -6.89 -14.26
N ASN A 366 8.18 -5.62 -14.64
CA ASN A 366 7.07 -4.79 -15.03
C ASN A 366 6.50 -5.23 -16.40
N PRO A 367 5.22 -5.64 -16.49
CA PRO A 367 4.63 -6.08 -17.75
C PRO A 367 4.60 -5.02 -18.85
N ASN A 368 4.53 -3.74 -18.46
CA ASN A 368 4.50 -2.59 -19.37
C ASN A 368 5.91 -2.11 -19.72
N GLU A 369 6.89 -2.38 -18.85
CA GLU A 369 8.29 -1.99 -19.02
C GLU A 369 9.24 -3.15 -18.60
N PRO A 370 9.44 -4.18 -19.44
CA PRO A 370 10.15 -5.40 -19.05
C PRO A 370 11.58 -5.23 -18.51
N SER A 371 12.22 -4.09 -18.78
CA SER A 371 13.54 -3.73 -18.25
C SER A 371 13.52 -3.22 -16.80
N LEU A 372 12.35 -2.97 -16.22
CA LEU A 372 12.18 -2.39 -14.89
C LEU A 372 11.81 -3.47 -13.87
N ASP A 373 12.62 -3.58 -12.81
CA ASP A 373 12.30 -4.35 -11.61
C ASP A 373 11.44 -3.52 -10.63
N ILE A 374 10.19 -3.93 -10.43
CA ILE A 374 9.24 -3.27 -9.51
C ILE A 374 9.60 -3.56 -8.05
N GLY A 375 10.21 -4.71 -7.76
CA GLY A 375 10.53 -5.16 -6.41
C GLY A 375 11.77 -4.48 -5.79
N LYS A 376 12.54 -3.75 -6.59
CA LYS A 376 13.83 -3.13 -6.19
C LYS A 376 13.74 -2.21 -4.96
N ASN A 377 12.58 -1.61 -4.71
CA ASN A 377 12.36 -0.70 -3.58
C ASN A 377 11.73 -1.38 -2.35
N SER A 378 11.40 -2.67 -2.41
CA SER A 378 10.80 -3.40 -1.30
C SER A 378 11.84 -3.92 -0.30
N TYR A 379 12.59 -3.00 0.34
CA TYR A 379 13.69 -3.37 1.25
C TYR A 379 13.25 -3.99 2.58
N GLU A 380 11.97 -3.96 2.93
CA GLU A 380 11.36 -4.68 4.06
C GLU A 380 10.83 -6.08 3.67
N MET A 381 11.25 -6.62 2.51
CA MET A 381 10.79 -7.93 2.03
C MET A 381 11.01 -9.08 3.03
N ARG A 382 12.04 -9.01 3.88
CA ARG A 382 12.24 -10.00 4.96
C ARG A 382 11.11 -9.97 5.98
N THR A 383 10.64 -8.79 6.35
CA THR A 383 9.52 -8.58 7.28
C THR A 383 8.21 -9.05 6.64
N VAL A 384 8.03 -8.78 5.35
CA VAL A 384 6.90 -9.29 4.56
C VAL A 384 6.90 -10.83 4.50
N LYS A 385 8.03 -11.44 4.13
CA LYS A 385 8.20 -12.91 4.11
C LYS A 385 7.86 -13.54 5.46
N ARG A 386 8.40 -12.99 6.56
CA ARG A 386 8.10 -13.47 7.93
C ARG A 386 6.61 -13.31 8.28
N SER A 387 5.99 -12.22 7.85
CA SER A 387 4.55 -12.00 8.08
C SER A 387 3.71 -13.03 7.34
N PHE A 388 4.07 -13.36 6.09
CA PHE A 388 3.42 -14.43 5.32
C PHE A 388 3.62 -15.81 5.96
N GLU A 389 4.85 -16.14 6.39
CA GLU A 389 5.10 -17.40 7.08
C GLU A 389 4.35 -17.50 8.41
N TYR A 390 4.27 -16.40 9.17
CA TYR A 390 3.46 -16.37 10.40
C TYR A 390 1.98 -16.63 10.09
N ALA A 391 1.41 -15.93 9.10
CA ALA A 391 0.03 -16.17 8.68
C ALA A 391 -0.19 -17.61 8.23
N ARG A 392 0.79 -18.20 7.53
CA ARG A 392 0.78 -19.60 7.13
C ARG A 392 0.65 -20.53 8.32
N GLN A 393 1.48 -20.32 9.34
CA GLN A 393 1.49 -21.16 10.54
C GLN A 393 0.20 -21.03 11.34
N VAL A 394 -0.30 -19.81 11.53
CA VAL A 394 -1.53 -19.54 12.27
C VAL A 394 -2.73 -20.19 11.57
N LEU A 395 -2.90 -19.99 10.27
CA LEU A 395 -3.99 -20.62 9.51
C LEU A 395 -3.87 -22.15 9.51
N GLN A 396 -2.67 -22.70 9.35
CA GLN A 396 -2.48 -24.15 9.36
C GLN A 396 -2.85 -24.77 10.72
N ASN A 397 -2.50 -24.10 11.81
CA ASN A 397 -2.87 -24.54 13.15
C ASN A 397 -4.39 -24.49 13.35
N GLU A 398 -5.03 -23.42 12.86
CA GLU A 398 -6.48 -23.26 12.95
C GLU A 398 -7.22 -24.33 12.12
N ILE A 399 -6.75 -24.57 10.89
CA ILE A 399 -7.28 -25.63 10.02
C ILE A 399 -7.17 -27.00 10.69
N THR A 400 -6.01 -27.29 11.31
CA THR A 400 -5.80 -28.55 12.03
C THR A 400 -6.73 -28.66 13.24
N ARG A 401 -6.93 -27.56 13.98
CA ARG A 401 -7.80 -27.50 15.15
C ARG A 401 -9.26 -27.73 14.78
N HIS A 402 -9.79 -27.02 13.78
CA HIS A 402 -11.15 -27.23 13.26
C HIS A 402 -11.33 -28.62 12.65
N GLY A 403 -10.28 -29.22 12.08
CA GLY A 403 -10.34 -30.60 11.57
C GLY A 403 -10.46 -31.65 12.68
N GLN A 404 -9.93 -31.38 13.87
CA GLN A 404 -10.01 -32.27 15.04
C GLN A 404 -11.33 -32.13 15.79
N PHE A 405 -11.87 -30.91 15.90
CA PHE A 405 -13.12 -30.62 16.62
C PHE A 405 -14.24 -30.30 15.62
N LYS A 406 -15.24 -31.17 15.51
CA LYS A 406 -16.45 -30.88 14.72
C LYS A 406 -17.10 -29.59 15.24
N SER A 407 -17.27 -28.62 14.34
CA SER A 407 -18.00 -27.37 14.58
C SER A 407 -17.38 -26.42 15.62
N LEU A 408 -16.08 -26.16 15.52
CA LEU A 408 -15.44 -25.13 16.35
C LEU A 408 -15.95 -23.72 15.97
N PRO A 409 -16.53 -22.95 16.91
CA PRO A 409 -16.99 -21.59 16.64
C PRO A 409 -15.80 -20.63 16.50
N GLY A 410 -16.02 -19.53 15.80
CA GLY A 410 -15.03 -18.46 15.61
C GLY A 410 -14.61 -18.24 14.15
N SER A 411 -13.70 -17.28 14.01
CA SER A 411 -13.22 -16.73 12.76
C SER A 411 -11.87 -17.36 12.40
N ILE A 412 -11.76 -18.02 11.24
CA ILE A 412 -10.49 -18.57 10.75
C ILE A 412 -9.66 -17.41 10.17
N LEU A 413 -10.26 -16.57 9.32
CA LEU A 413 -9.61 -15.41 8.73
C LEU A 413 -9.22 -14.37 9.79
N GLY A 414 -10.04 -14.24 10.84
CA GLY A 414 -9.82 -13.33 11.96
C GLY A 414 -8.60 -13.63 12.82
N THR A 415 -7.93 -14.76 12.58
CA THR A 415 -6.63 -15.09 13.20
C THR A 415 -5.47 -14.34 12.55
N ILE A 416 -5.62 -13.94 11.27
CA ILE A 416 -4.59 -13.21 10.51
C ILE A 416 -4.99 -11.77 10.19
N ILE A 417 -6.30 -11.49 10.11
CA ILE A 417 -6.89 -10.16 9.98
C ILE A 417 -7.54 -9.82 11.33
N GLN A 418 -6.96 -8.86 12.05
CA GLN A 418 -7.53 -8.44 13.33
C GLN A 418 -8.65 -7.43 13.09
N ALA A 419 -9.69 -7.40 13.93
CA ALA A 419 -10.59 -6.26 13.89
C ALA A 419 -9.84 -5.03 14.39
N ASP A 420 -9.95 -3.94 13.64
CA ASP A 420 -9.53 -2.61 14.05
C ASP A 420 -10.72 -1.65 13.96
N SER A 421 -10.57 -0.43 14.50
CA SER A 421 -11.63 0.57 14.50
C SER A 421 -12.20 0.81 13.08
N ARG A 422 -11.41 0.63 12.02
CA ARG A 422 -11.86 0.84 10.64
C ARG A 422 -12.85 -0.23 10.17
N LEU A 423 -12.76 -1.44 10.68
CA LEU A 423 -13.74 -2.50 10.41
C LEU A 423 -14.93 -2.42 11.35
N VAL A 424 -14.69 -2.12 12.62
CA VAL A 424 -15.75 -2.08 13.65
C VAL A 424 -16.72 -0.93 13.39
N ASP A 425 -16.22 0.25 13.03
CA ASP A 425 -17.03 1.45 12.84
C ASP A 425 -17.69 1.49 11.44
N ARG A 426 -17.45 0.48 10.59
CA ARG A 426 -17.97 0.42 9.22
C ARG A 426 -19.34 -0.27 9.19
N GLU A 427 -20.30 0.39 8.55
CA GLU A 427 -21.50 -0.26 8.03
C GLU A 427 -21.18 -0.85 6.64
N GLY A 428 -21.27 -2.18 6.53
CA GLY A 428 -21.06 -2.88 5.26
C GLY A 428 -22.30 -2.80 4.36
N PRO A 429 -22.18 -3.16 3.07
CA PRO A 429 -23.33 -3.17 2.16
C PRO A 429 -24.44 -4.15 2.62
N GLU A 430 -25.70 -3.74 2.46
CA GLU A 430 -26.88 -4.55 2.85
C GLU A 430 -26.99 -5.85 2.06
N ARG A 431 -26.68 -5.80 0.75
CA ARG A 431 -26.71 -6.97 -0.13
C ARG A 431 -25.29 -7.46 -0.43
N PHE A 432 -25.13 -8.77 -0.39
CA PHE A 432 -23.99 -9.42 -1.03
C PHE A 432 -24.08 -9.15 -2.53
N GLY A 433 -23.01 -8.58 -3.09
CA GLY A 433 -23.00 -8.30 -4.51
C GLY A 433 -21.69 -7.67 -4.92
N TYR A 434 -20.77 -8.49 -5.40
CA TYR A 434 -19.91 -8.08 -6.49
C TYR A 434 -20.05 -9.15 -7.57
N ASP A 435 -20.14 -8.74 -8.82
CA ASP A 435 -20.14 -9.69 -9.92
C ASP A 435 -18.78 -10.39 -9.93
N ILE A 436 -18.78 -11.68 -9.56
CA ILE A 436 -17.63 -12.53 -9.87
C ILE A 436 -17.54 -12.52 -11.39
N LEU A 437 -16.55 -11.79 -11.90
CA LEU A 437 -16.31 -11.69 -13.33
C LEU A 437 -15.77 -13.04 -13.80
N TYR A 438 -16.68 -13.90 -14.26
CA TYR A 438 -16.31 -15.13 -14.93
C TYR A 438 -15.60 -14.83 -16.24
N HIS A 439 -14.81 -15.81 -16.68
CA HIS A 439 -14.07 -15.67 -17.92
C HIS A 439 -15.04 -15.69 -19.11
N ASP A 440 -15.20 -14.51 -19.72
CA ASP A 440 -15.83 -14.35 -21.03
C ASP A 440 -14.70 -14.22 -22.05
N PRO A 441 -14.49 -15.20 -22.95
CA PRO A 441 -13.37 -15.18 -23.89
C PRO A 441 -13.37 -13.95 -24.80
N GLU A 442 -14.52 -13.51 -25.29
CA GLU A 442 -14.64 -12.38 -26.22
C GLU A 442 -14.30 -11.08 -25.51
N LEU A 443 -14.94 -10.85 -24.35
CA LEU A 443 -14.72 -9.62 -23.60
C LEU A 443 -13.31 -9.57 -22.98
N THR A 444 -12.76 -10.73 -22.60
CA THR A 444 -11.39 -10.83 -22.11
C THR A 444 -10.36 -10.58 -23.21
N ALA A 445 -10.63 -11.03 -24.45
CA ALA A 445 -9.81 -10.72 -25.61
C ALA A 445 -9.86 -9.24 -25.96
N ALA A 446 -11.05 -8.61 -25.94
CA ALA A 446 -11.21 -7.18 -26.20
C ALA A 446 -10.43 -6.31 -25.19
N ILE A 447 -10.50 -6.63 -23.90
CA ILE A 447 -9.73 -5.90 -22.88
C ILE A 447 -8.22 -6.13 -23.06
N ARG A 448 -7.81 -7.33 -23.48
CA ARG A 448 -6.40 -7.62 -23.77
C ARG A 448 -5.90 -6.80 -24.96
N GLU A 449 -6.67 -6.70 -26.03
CA GLU A 449 -6.33 -5.87 -27.19
C GLU A 449 -6.22 -4.39 -26.81
N GLN A 450 -7.18 -3.88 -26.02
CA GLN A 450 -7.15 -2.52 -25.48
C GLN A 450 -5.89 -2.26 -24.65
N TYR A 451 -5.52 -3.22 -23.79
CA TYR A 451 -4.29 -3.17 -23.01
C TYR A 451 -3.04 -3.13 -23.90
N GLU A 452 -2.94 -4.03 -24.89
CA GLU A 452 -1.78 -4.11 -25.80
C GLU A 452 -1.63 -2.82 -26.61
N MET A 453 -2.73 -2.27 -27.13
CA MET A 453 -2.76 -0.99 -27.83
C MET A 453 -2.24 0.16 -26.95
N ARG A 454 -2.78 0.34 -25.74
CA ARG A 454 -2.34 1.42 -24.84
C ARG A 454 -0.89 1.26 -24.38
N ARG A 455 -0.46 0.03 -24.06
CA ARG A 455 0.92 -0.27 -23.70
C ARG A 455 1.89 0.12 -24.82
N ASP A 456 1.56 -0.21 -26.07
CA ASP A 456 2.43 0.03 -27.21
C ASP A 456 2.46 1.53 -27.60
N GLU A 457 1.33 2.23 -27.48
CA GLU A 457 1.29 3.69 -27.58
C GLU A 457 2.17 4.38 -26.54
N GLU A 458 2.11 3.94 -25.28
CA GLU A 458 2.91 4.48 -24.18
C GLU A 458 4.40 4.23 -24.40
N ALA A 459 4.77 3.01 -24.78
CA ALA A 459 6.14 2.65 -25.12
C ALA A 459 6.69 3.52 -26.27
N SER A 460 5.86 3.77 -27.29
CA SER A 460 6.20 4.62 -28.43
C SER A 460 6.41 6.08 -28.03
N LYS A 461 5.49 6.65 -27.24
CA LYS A 461 5.60 8.03 -26.70
C LYS A 461 6.85 8.19 -25.84
N LYS A 462 7.18 7.19 -25.02
CA LYS A 462 8.38 7.20 -24.17
C LYS A 462 9.67 7.13 -24.99
N LYS A 463 9.70 6.30 -26.03
CA LYS A 463 10.83 6.21 -26.96
C LYS A 463 11.03 7.53 -27.72
N TYR A 464 9.95 8.16 -28.18
CA TYR A 464 10.00 9.47 -28.84
C TYR A 464 10.57 10.56 -27.91
N ARG A 465 10.09 10.64 -26.66
CA ARG A 465 10.63 11.56 -25.65
C ARG A 465 12.10 11.31 -25.36
N ALA A 466 12.53 10.06 -25.27
CA ALA A 466 13.94 9.72 -25.02
C ALA A 466 14.88 10.17 -26.17
N LEU A 467 14.38 10.18 -27.41
CA LEU A 467 15.13 10.59 -28.59
C LEU A 467 15.23 12.12 -28.76
N HIS A 468 14.31 12.89 -28.18
CA HIS A 468 14.24 14.35 -28.32
C HIS A 468 14.68 15.12 -27.06
N VAL A 469 15.21 14.41 -26.06
CA VAL A 469 15.80 14.98 -24.83
C VAL A 469 17.35 14.85 -24.82
N GLN A 470 17.93 14.32 -25.90
CA GLN A 470 19.34 14.50 -26.24
C GLN A 470 19.49 15.71 -27.15
#